data_AF-A0A7C1KTW0-F1
#
_entry.id   AF-A0A7C1KTW0-F1
#
_cell.length_a   1.000
_cell.length_b   1.000
_cell.length_c   1.000
_cell.angle_alpha   90.00
_cell.angle_beta   90.00
_cell.angle_gamma   90.00
#
_symmetry.space_group_name_H-M   'P 1'
#
loop_
_entity.id
_entity.type
_entity.pdbx_description
1 polymer ?
#
loop_
_entity_poly.entity_id
_entity_poly.type
_entity_poly.pdbx_seq_one_letter_code
_entity_poly.pdbx_strand_id
1 'polypeptide(L)'
;MFSVWTLFLIIFAYLLLLFLAAYYAEFREKTKSIVSNPYIYSLSLAVYCTSWTFYGSVGKAANSGLIFLTIYIGPTLMATLWWLVLRKIVYLSKENRITNIADFISSRYGKSITLSILVTFV
;
A
#
# COMPACT_ATOMS: atom_id res chain seq x y z
N MET A 1 -31.70 14.70 -0.33
CA MET A 1 -31.37 13.36 -0.87
C MET A 1 -30.63 13.58 -2.16
N PHE A 2 -29.41 13.04 -2.33
CA PHE A 2 -28.65 13.21 -3.58
C PHE A 2 -29.38 12.51 -4.74
N SER A 3 -29.42 13.15 -5.91
CA SER A 3 -29.99 12.53 -7.10
C SER A 3 -29.06 11.44 -7.64
N VAL A 4 -29.61 10.34 -8.14
CA VAL A 4 -28.85 9.24 -8.73
C VAL A 4 -27.93 9.74 -9.85
N TRP A 5 -28.42 10.69 -10.66
CA TRP A 5 -27.65 11.32 -11.72
C TRP A 5 -26.43 12.10 -11.21
N THR A 6 -26.58 12.83 -10.10
CA THR A 6 -25.45 13.55 -9.49
C THR A 6 -24.39 12.60 -8.93
N LEU A 7 -24.81 11.50 -8.29
CA LEU A 7 -23.87 10.49 -7.78
C LEU A 7 -23.12 9.80 -8.92
N PHE A 8 -23.82 9.44 -9.98
CA PHE A 8 -23.21 8.82 -11.15
C PHE A 8 -22.15 9.73 -11.77
N LEU A 9 -22.47 11.01 -11.93
CA LEU A 9 -21.55 12.00 -12.49
C LEU A 9 -20.30 12.16 -11.61
N ILE A 10 -20.46 12.22 -10.29
CA ILE A 10 -19.34 12.31 -9.34
C ILE A 10 -18.43 11.08 -9.43
N ILE A 11 -18.99 9.88 -9.41
CA ILE A 11 -18.22 8.62 -9.48
C ILE A 11 -17.49 8.53 -10.82
N PHE A 12 -18.17 8.83 -11.92
CA PHE A 12 -17.57 8.78 -13.25
C PHE A 12 -16.44 9.79 -13.39
N ALA A 13 -16.64 11.04 -12.94
CA ALA A 13 -15.61 12.08 -12.96
C ALA A 13 -14.40 11.68 -12.10
N TYR A 14 -14.64 11.09 -10.93
CA TYR A 14 -13.57 10.62 -10.05
C TYR A 14 -12.75 9.49 -10.70
N LEU A 15 -13.39 8.48 -11.28
CA LEU A 15 -12.70 7.39 -11.98
C LEU A 15 -11.93 7.89 -13.19
N LEU A 16 -12.51 8.82 -13.96
CA LEU A 16 -11.87 9.41 -15.12
C LEU A 16 -10.61 10.20 -14.70
N LEU A 17 -10.68 10.94 -13.59
CA LEU A 17 -9.52 11.64 -13.03
C LEU A 17 -8.41 10.66 -12.62
N LEU A 18 -8.75 9.59 -11.89
CA LEU A 18 -7.78 8.54 -11.52
C LEU A 18 -7.13 7.90 -12.74
N PHE A 19 -7.93 7.59 -13.77
CA PHE A 19 -7.44 7.03 -15.00
C PHE A 19 -6.50 7.97 -15.75
N LEU A 20 -6.85 9.26 -15.85
CA LEU A 20 -5.98 10.28 -16.45
C LEU A 20 -4.66 10.42 -15.67
N ALA A 21 -4.70 10.37 -14.34
CA ALA A 21 -3.51 10.42 -13.51
C ALA A 21 -2.59 9.21 -13.77
N ALA A 22 -3.16 8.00 -13.85
CA ALA A 22 -2.42 6.79 -14.18
C ALA A 22 -1.83 6.84 -15.60
N TYR A 23 -2.63 7.25 -16.60
CA TYR A 23 -2.19 7.39 -17.99
C TYR A 23 -1.04 8.41 -18.11
N TYR A 24 -1.14 9.53 -17.42
CA TYR A 24 -0.08 10.54 -17.40
C TYR A 24 1.22 10.01 -16.75
N ALA A 25 1.09 9.25 -15.66
CA ALA A 25 2.23 8.63 -14.98
C ALA A 25 2.94 7.63 -15.91
N GLU A 26 2.20 6.77 -16.61
CA GLU A 26 2.75 5.78 -17.55
C GLU A 26 3.40 6.46 -18.78
N PHE A 27 2.76 7.49 -19.33
CA PHE A 27 3.31 8.24 -20.46
C PHE A 27 4.65 8.89 -20.11
N ARG A 28 4.74 9.46 -18.89
CA ARG A 28 5.96 10.13 -18.43
C ARG A 28 7.06 9.14 -18.07
N GLU A 29 6.74 7.95 -17.56
CA GLU A 29 7.74 6.91 -17.26
C GLU A 29 8.61 6.57 -18.47
N LYS A 30 8.03 6.57 -19.68
CA LYS A 30 8.74 6.31 -20.95
C LYS A 30 9.77 7.37 -21.33
N THR A 31 9.67 8.59 -20.80
CA THR A 31 10.57 9.71 -21.14
C THR A 31 11.47 10.14 -19.97
N LYS A 32 10.91 10.23 -18.75
CA LYS A 32 11.61 10.48 -17.48
C LYS A 32 10.77 9.90 -16.34
N SER A 33 11.31 8.96 -15.57
CA SER A 33 10.61 8.33 -14.45
C SER A 33 10.26 9.34 -13.33
N ILE A 34 9.07 9.91 -13.39
CA ILE A 34 8.51 10.77 -12.33
C ILE A 34 8.21 9.93 -11.08
N VAL A 35 7.90 8.65 -11.27
CA VAL A 35 7.56 7.67 -10.23
C VAL A 35 8.74 7.36 -9.30
N SER A 36 9.97 7.61 -9.76
CA SER A 36 11.20 7.43 -8.95
C SER A 36 11.41 8.50 -7.86
N ASN A 37 10.52 9.50 -7.76
CA ASN A 37 10.63 10.56 -6.77
C ASN A 37 10.29 10.06 -5.35
N PRO A 38 11.11 10.37 -4.33
CA PRO A 38 10.83 10.04 -2.93
C PRO A 38 9.42 10.44 -2.47
N TYR A 39 8.89 11.57 -2.92
CA TYR A 39 7.55 12.02 -2.54
C TYR A 39 6.45 11.07 -3.03
N ILE A 40 6.56 10.57 -4.26
CA ILE A 40 5.58 9.62 -4.82
C ILE A 40 5.70 8.28 -4.11
N TYR A 41 6.92 7.82 -3.83
CA TYR A 41 7.13 6.63 -3.03
C TYR A 41 6.46 6.75 -1.65
N SER A 42 6.69 7.86 -0.94
CA SER A 42 6.05 8.14 0.36
C SER A 42 4.54 8.23 0.28
N LEU A 43 3.98 8.87 -0.76
CA LEU A 43 2.53 8.96 -0.94
C LEU A 43 1.90 7.58 -1.22
N SER A 44 2.60 6.71 -1.96
CA SER A 44 2.14 5.36 -2.25
C SER A 44 2.03 4.47 -1.01
N LEU A 45 2.79 4.75 0.06
CA LEU A 45 2.60 4.05 1.34
C LEU A 45 1.21 4.31 1.96
N ALA A 46 0.53 5.39 1.60
CA ALA A 46 -0.82 5.70 2.08
C ALA A 46 -1.89 4.71 1.58
N VAL A 47 -1.56 3.84 0.61
CA VAL A 47 -2.42 2.71 0.19
C VAL A 47 -2.79 1.80 1.37
N TYR A 48 -2.00 1.80 2.45
CA TYR A 48 -2.37 1.15 3.71
C TYR A 48 -3.73 1.62 4.27
N CYS A 49 -4.10 2.88 4.08
CA CYS A 49 -5.35 3.48 4.55
C CYS A 49 -6.52 3.18 3.61
N THR A 50 -6.94 1.92 3.57
CA THR A 50 -8.05 1.46 2.71
C THR A 50 -9.43 1.75 3.30
N SER A 51 -10.48 1.56 2.51
CA SER A 51 -11.88 1.64 2.97
C SER A 51 -12.16 0.73 4.19
N TRP A 52 -11.46 -0.40 4.33
CA TRP A 52 -11.56 -1.27 5.52
C TRP A 52 -11.16 -0.52 6.80
N THR A 53 -10.05 0.22 6.75
CA THR A 53 -9.58 1.02 7.89
C THR A 53 -10.55 2.15 8.21
N PHE A 54 -11.17 2.75 7.20
CA PHE A 54 -12.16 3.81 7.38
C PHE A 54 -13.45 3.28 8.03
N TYR A 55 -14.09 2.28 7.43
CA TYR A 55 -15.34 1.72 7.95
C TYR A 55 -15.14 1.04 9.31
N GLY A 56 -14.03 0.31 9.49
CA GLY A 56 -13.71 -0.33 10.75
C GLY A 56 -13.46 0.67 11.88
N SER A 57 -12.78 1.77 11.59
CA SER A 57 -12.51 2.82 12.58
C SER A 57 -13.75 3.60 12.96
N VAL A 58 -14.61 3.94 12.00
CA VAL A 58 -15.90 4.60 12.28
C VAL A 58 -16.80 3.69 13.11
N GLY A 59 -16.88 2.40 12.77
CA GLY A 59 -17.65 1.42 13.54
C GLY A 59 -17.12 1.22 14.97
N LYS A 60 -15.79 1.23 15.14
CA LYS A 60 -15.16 1.08 16.46
C LYS A 60 -15.23 2.35 17.29
N ALA A 61 -15.16 3.53 16.68
CA ALA A 61 -15.38 4.81 17.36
C ALA A 61 -16.83 4.91 17.88
N ALA A 62 -17.82 4.43 17.11
CA ALA A 62 -19.22 4.41 17.53
C ALA A 62 -19.49 3.49 18.73
N ASN A 63 -18.79 2.36 18.85
CA ASN A 63 -19.02 1.37 19.92
C ASN A 63 -18.05 1.45 21.11
N SER A 64 -16.83 1.95 20.92
CA SER A 64 -15.73 1.85 21.89
C SER A 64 -15.03 3.18 22.19
N GLY A 65 -15.55 4.30 21.66
CA GLY A 65 -15.03 5.64 21.92
C GLY A 65 -13.55 5.79 21.53
N LEU A 66 -12.73 6.32 22.43
CA LEU A 66 -11.32 6.69 22.18
C LEU A 66 -10.37 5.50 21.93
N ILE A 67 -10.80 4.26 22.21
CA ILE A 67 -9.97 3.05 22.06
C ILE A 67 -9.61 2.77 20.58
N PHE A 68 -10.35 3.34 19.64
CA PHE A 68 -10.00 3.29 18.22
C PHE A 68 -8.61 3.89 17.94
N LEU A 69 -8.18 4.88 18.73
CA LEU A 69 -6.92 5.60 18.51
C LEU A 69 -5.70 4.69 18.69
N THR A 70 -5.80 3.67 19.55
CA THR A 70 -4.74 2.68 19.75
C THR A 70 -4.42 1.90 18.48
N ILE A 71 -5.40 1.73 17.57
CA ILE A 71 -5.18 1.10 16.26
C ILE A 71 -4.27 1.95 15.38
N TYR A 72 -4.23 3.26 15.57
CA TYR A 72 -3.35 4.17 14.81
C TYR A 72 -2.00 4.38 15.48
N ILE A 73 -1.96 4.35 16.82
CA ILE A 73 -0.71 4.47 17.58
C ILE A 73 0.23 3.30 17.27
N GLY A 74 -0.28 2.06 17.19
CA GLY A 74 0.53 0.87 16.87
C GLY A 74 1.32 0.98 15.56
N PRO A 75 0.65 1.19 14.40
CA PRO A 75 1.30 1.41 13.11
C PRO A 75 2.22 2.63 13.09
N THR A 76 1.89 3.71 13.80
CA THR A 76 2.75 4.92 13.88
C THR A 76 4.07 4.61 14.59
N LEU A 77 4.00 3.88 15.71
CA LEU A 77 5.18 3.47 16.46
C LEU A 77 6.00 2.44 15.67
N MET A 78 5.31 1.48 15.05
CA MET A 78 5.95 0.51 14.17
C MET A 78 6.59 1.17 12.96
N ALA A 79 5.98 2.17 12.32
CA ALA A 79 6.58 2.85 11.16
C ALA A 79 7.95 3.45 11.49
N THR A 80 8.11 3.99 12.70
CA THR A 80 9.40 4.53 13.18
C THR A 80 10.47 3.44 13.31
N LEU A 81 10.12 2.30 13.90
CA LEU A 81 11.02 1.15 14.09
C LEU A 81 11.28 0.39 12.77
N TRP A 82 10.26 0.33 11.92
CA TRP A 82 10.21 -0.42 10.68
C TRP A 82 11.22 0.09 9.66
N TRP A 83 11.57 1.37 9.73
CA TRP A 83 12.60 1.95 8.86
C TRP A 83 13.93 1.18 8.89
N LEU A 84 14.35 0.71 10.07
CA LEU A 84 15.58 -0.07 10.24
C LEU A 84 15.51 -1.43 9.51
N VAL A 85 14.35 -2.09 9.63
CA VAL A 85 14.09 -3.39 9.01
C VAL A 85 13.95 -3.24 7.49
N LEU A 86 13.19 -2.24 7.04
CA LEU A 86 12.94 -1.98 5.63
C LEU A 86 14.24 -1.71 4.86
N ARG A 87 15.18 -0.96 5.46
CA ARG A 87 16.49 -0.71 4.84
C ARG A 87 17.28 -2.01 4.61
N LYS A 88 17.24 -2.93 5.57
CA LYS A 88 17.90 -4.24 5.46
C LYS A 88 17.23 -5.15 4.43
N ILE A 89 15.90 -5.16 4.38
CA ILE A 89 15.13 -5.91 3.38
C ILE A 89 15.46 -5.39 1.98
N VAL A 90 15.38 -4.07 1.75
CA VAL A 90 15.65 -3.46 0.44
C VAL A 90 17.08 -3.76 -0.04
N TYR A 91 18.06 -3.72 0.87
CA TYR A 91 19.45 -4.06 0.54
C TYR A 91 19.56 -5.52 0.06
N LEU A 92 19.05 -6.48 0.84
CA LEU A 92 19.10 -7.90 0.50
C LEU A 92 18.29 -8.23 -0.77
N SER A 93 17.13 -7.60 -0.95
CA SER A 93 16.30 -7.78 -2.14
C SER A 93 17.00 -7.28 -3.40
N LYS A 94 17.73 -6.14 -3.32
CA LYS A 94 18.52 -5.64 -4.47
C LYS A 94 19.70 -6.54 -4.79
N GLU A 95 20.42 -7.01 -3.78
CA GLU A 95 21.59 -7.87 -3.97
C GLU A 95 21.22 -9.23 -4.57
N ASN A 96 20.08 -9.80 -4.16
CA ASN A 96 19.58 -11.09 -4.64
C ASN A 96 18.56 -10.99 -5.80
N ARG A 97 18.31 -9.78 -6.33
CA ARG A 97 17.31 -9.49 -7.39
C ARG A 97 15.91 -10.06 -7.11
N ILE A 98 15.48 -9.94 -5.85
CA ILE A 98 14.18 -10.44 -5.38
C ILE A 98 13.16 -9.32 -5.49
N THR A 99 12.05 -9.57 -6.20
CA THR A 99 10.98 -8.59 -6.43
C THR A 99 9.71 -8.88 -5.62
N ASN A 100 9.59 -10.07 -5.03
CA ASN A 100 8.40 -10.51 -4.28
C ASN A 100 8.76 -10.93 -2.84
N ILE A 101 7.83 -10.74 -1.90
CA ILE A 101 7.98 -11.15 -0.49
C ILE A 101 8.11 -12.67 -0.35
N ALA A 102 7.40 -13.44 -1.18
CA ALA A 102 7.45 -14.91 -1.15
C ALA A 102 8.86 -15.42 -1.50
N ASP A 103 9.47 -14.83 -2.53
CA ASP A 103 10.84 -15.13 -2.95
C ASP A 103 11.88 -14.65 -1.94
N PHE A 104 11.59 -13.54 -1.24
CA PHE A 104 12.44 -13.06 -0.15
C PHE A 104 12.50 -14.07 1.01
N ILE A 105 11.33 -14.62 1.37
CA ILE A 105 11.24 -15.62 2.43
C ILE A 105 11.93 -16.91 1.98
N SER A 106 11.65 -17.43 0.79
CA SER A 106 12.24 -18.69 0.32
C SER A 106 13.77 -18.62 0.15
N SER A 107 14.30 -17.47 -0.27
CA SER A 107 15.76 -17.25 -0.34
C SER A 107 16.42 -17.32 1.03
N ARG A 108 15.71 -16.98 2.11
CA ARG A 108 16.22 -17.05 3.47
C ARG A 108 16.23 -18.47 4.04
N TYR A 109 15.34 -19.34 3.54
CA TYR A 109 15.18 -20.73 3.96
C TYR A 109 15.77 -21.74 2.96
N GLY A 110 16.77 -21.35 2.17
CA GLY A 110 17.51 -22.28 1.30
C GLY A 110 16.87 -22.58 -0.05
N LYS A 111 16.09 -21.65 -0.63
CA LYS A 111 15.40 -21.79 -1.93
C LYS A 111 14.36 -22.91 -1.99
N SER A 112 13.73 -23.25 -0.87
CA SER A 112 12.65 -24.24 -0.86
C SER A 112 11.42 -23.72 -1.61
N ILE A 113 11.15 -24.30 -2.79
CA ILE A 113 9.99 -23.95 -3.64
C ILE A 113 8.67 -24.16 -2.89
N THR A 114 8.62 -25.15 -2.00
CA THR A 114 7.43 -25.54 -1.23
C THR A 114 7.01 -24.44 -0.26
N LEU A 115 7.98 -23.72 0.31
CA LEU A 115 7.72 -22.60 1.21
C LEU A 115 7.18 -21.38 0.45
N SER A 116 7.69 -21.10 -0.77
CA SER A 116 7.16 -20.03 -1.64
C SER A 116 5.70 -20.25 -1.99
N ILE A 117 5.34 -21.50 -2.34
CA ILE A 117 3.97 -21.86 -2.74
C ILE A 117 3.02 -21.67 -1.56
N LEU A 118 3.38 -22.14 -0.36
CA LEU A 118 2.56 -21.99 0.83
C LEU A 118 2.32 -20.51 1.19
N VAL A 119 3.36 -19.69 1.16
CA VAL A 119 3.27 -18.24 1.47
C VAL A 119 2.41 -17.50 0.45
N THR A 120 2.42 -17.92 -0.82
CA THR A 120 1.59 -17.29 -1.86
C THR A 120 0.11 -17.64 -1.71
N PHE A 121 -0.20 -18.77 -1.08
CA PHE A 121 -1.57 -19.29 -0.95
C PHE A 121 -2.32 -18.73 0.27
N VAL A 122 -1.59 -18.28 1.29
CA VAL A 122 -2.13 -17.67 2.52
C VAL A 122 -2.31 -16.17 2.34
#